data_AF-A0A221KCA2-F1
#
_entry.id   AF-A0A221KCA2-F1
#
_cell.length_a   1.000
_cell.length_b   1.000
_cell.length_c   1.000
_cell.angle_alpha   90.00
_cell.angle_beta   90.00
_cell.angle_gamma   90.00
#
_symmetry.space_group_name_H-M   'P 1'
#
loop_
_entity.id
_entity.type
_entity.pdbx_description
1 polymer ?
#
loop_
_entity_poly.entity_id
_entity_poly.type
_entity_poly.pdbx_seq_one_letter_code
_entity_poly.pdbx_strand_id
1 'polypeptide(L)'
;MQELTLEQERALVHDRRLLLLATCCLSLWTLEQIVGFYRLTEAEVVQGLVQLDRLGIIELRPLNRYRLRLAKTFRWRPNGPAMQYFRDEVLMDYFSGHFDGDAETLTLVHGQIGRGQAQLLNERLLKLAEDFAQQHLADQRLPAEQKRAFTLVLAMRSWLFAAFRDLKRDGSGSAF
;
A
#
# COMPACT_ATOMS: atom_id res chain seq x y z
N MET A 1 9.49 5.63 12.74
CA MET A 1 8.59 5.18 11.67
C MET A 1 7.17 5.53 12.11
N GLN A 2 6.35 6.17 11.26
CA GLN A 2 5.00 6.63 11.64
C GLN A 2 3.95 5.63 11.14
N GLU A 3 2.99 5.32 12.00
CA GLU A 3 1.82 4.50 11.69
C GLU A 3 0.57 5.38 11.76
N LEU A 4 -0.45 5.04 10.96
CA LEU A 4 -1.76 5.64 11.12
C LEU A 4 -2.38 5.24 12.46
N THR A 5 -3.12 6.15 13.08
CA THR A 5 -3.94 5.83 14.24
C THR A 5 -5.11 4.95 13.82
N LEU A 6 -5.66 4.18 14.77
CA LEU A 6 -6.84 3.34 14.51
C LEU A 6 -8.02 4.15 13.97
N GLU A 7 -8.20 5.37 14.47
CA GLU A 7 -9.26 6.29 14.04
C GLU A 7 -9.05 6.75 12.59
N GLN A 8 -7.81 7.10 12.22
CA GLN A 8 -7.46 7.44 10.84
C GLN A 8 -7.73 6.27 9.89
N GLU A 9 -7.31 5.05 10.25
CA GLU A 9 -7.55 3.87 9.42
C GLU A 9 -9.05 3.61 9.24
N ARG A 10 -9.85 3.69 10.31
CA ARG A 10 -11.31 3.50 10.25
C ARG A 10 -11.98 4.54 9.37
N ALA A 11 -11.61 5.81 9.51
CA ALA A 11 -12.19 6.89 8.73
C ALA A 11 -11.92 6.70 7.23
N LEU A 12 -10.71 6.27 6.87
CA LEU A 12 -10.35 6.00 5.47
C LEU A 12 -11.13 4.82 4.89
N VAL A 13 -11.17 3.68 5.57
CA VAL A 13 -11.79 2.47 4.99
C VAL A 13 -13.32 2.53 4.92
N HIS A 14 -13.96 3.35 5.76
CA HIS A 14 -15.41 3.47 5.75
C HIS A 14 -15.93 4.28 4.54
N ASP A 15 -15.13 5.21 4.02
CA ASP A 15 -15.49 6.02 2.87
C ASP A 15 -14.58 5.71 1.68
N ARG A 16 -15.10 4.96 0.71
CA ARG A 16 -14.38 4.59 -0.52
C ARG A 16 -13.84 5.81 -1.28
N ARG A 17 -14.55 6.94 -1.28
CA ARG A 17 -14.09 8.16 -1.96
C ARG A 17 -12.94 8.79 -1.18
N LEU A 18 -13.03 8.83 0.14
CA LEU A 18 -11.95 9.33 0.98
C LEU A 18 -10.69 8.46 0.87
N LEU A 19 -10.84 7.13 0.82
CA LEU A 19 -9.74 6.20 0.59
C LEU A 19 -9.08 6.44 -0.77
N LEU A 20 -9.88 6.63 -1.81
CA LEU A 20 -9.38 6.97 -3.15
C LEU A 20 -8.57 8.27 -3.11
N LEU A 21 -9.10 9.32 -2.49
CA LEU A 21 -8.42 10.60 -2.37
C LEU A 21 -7.13 10.47 -1.57
N ALA A 22 -7.12 9.70 -0.48
CA ALA A 22 -5.91 9.41 0.28
C ALA A 22 -4.86 8.71 -0.58
N THR A 23 -5.23 7.71 -1.37
CA THR A 23 -4.33 7.02 -2.32
C THR A 23 -3.79 7.97 -3.40
N CYS A 24 -4.63 8.87 -3.92
CA CYS A 24 -4.19 9.90 -4.88
C CYS A 24 -3.19 10.87 -4.24
N CYS A 25 -3.48 11.34 -3.02
CA CYS A 25 -2.57 12.21 -2.28
C CYS A 25 -1.24 11.52 -1.97
N LEU A 26 -1.28 10.25 -1.57
CA LEU A 26 -0.08 9.45 -1.38
C LEU A 26 0.70 9.32 -2.68
N SER A 27 0.03 9.21 -3.82
CA SER A 27 0.66 9.23 -5.16
C SER A 27 1.08 10.63 -5.64
N LEU A 28 0.89 11.65 -4.81
CA LEU A 28 1.24 13.06 -5.07
C LEU A 28 0.48 13.67 -6.26
N TRP A 29 -0.77 13.26 -6.46
CA TRP A 29 -1.63 13.81 -7.50
C TRP A 29 -2.13 15.20 -7.15
N THR A 30 -2.18 16.10 -8.14
CA THR A 30 -2.84 17.40 -7.97
C THR A 30 -4.37 17.24 -8.04
N LEU A 31 -5.09 18.25 -7.57
CA LEU A 31 -6.54 18.28 -7.68
C LEU A 31 -7.00 18.12 -9.14
N GLU A 32 -6.33 18.80 -10.07
CA GLU A 32 -6.65 18.75 -11.50
C GLU A 32 -6.46 17.34 -12.07
N GLN A 33 -5.41 16.63 -11.64
CA GLN A 33 -5.18 15.25 -12.03
C GLN A 33 -6.29 14.32 -11.51
N ILE A 34 -6.74 14.53 -10.27
CA ILE A 34 -7.81 13.73 -9.67
C ILE A 34 -9.13 13.93 -10.44
N VAL A 35 -9.53 15.20 -10.66
CA VAL A 35 -10.76 15.54 -11.38
C VAL A 35 -10.70 15.11 -12.85
N GLY A 36 -9.53 15.20 -13.48
CA GLY A 36 -9.33 14.78 -14.87
C GLY A 36 -9.40 13.27 -15.08
N PHE A 37 -9.14 12.46 -14.04
CA PHE A 37 -9.08 11.01 -14.14
C PHE A 37 -10.32 10.31 -13.54
N TYR A 38 -10.81 10.80 -12.40
CA TYR A 38 -11.94 10.21 -11.69
C TYR A 38 -13.22 11.01 -11.89
N ARG A 39 -14.37 10.33 -11.80
CA ARG A 39 -15.69 10.96 -11.82
C ARG A 39 -15.98 11.64 -10.48
N LEU A 40 -15.23 12.68 -10.17
CA LEU A 40 -15.37 13.52 -8.99
C LEU A 40 -15.39 14.99 -9.42
N THR A 41 -16.29 15.77 -8.84
CA THR A 41 -16.29 17.22 -9.02
C THR A 41 -15.17 17.85 -8.20
N GLU A 42 -14.74 19.06 -8.59
CA GLU A 42 -13.78 19.84 -7.80
C GLU A 42 -14.23 20.02 -6.35
N ALA A 43 -15.52 20.30 -6.13
CA ALA A 43 -16.08 20.45 -4.79
C ALA A 43 -15.94 19.18 -3.94
N GLU A 44 -16.21 18.00 -4.52
CA GLU A 44 -16.04 16.72 -3.83
C GLU A 44 -14.56 16.45 -3.48
N VAL A 45 -13.63 16.77 -4.39
CA VAL A 45 -12.19 16.63 -4.13
C VAL A 45 -11.75 17.58 -3.01
N VAL A 46 -12.13 18.85 -3.07
CA VAL A 46 -11.80 19.83 -2.02
C VAL A 46 -12.36 19.41 -0.66
N GLN A 47 -13.62 18.95 -0.62
CA GLN A 47 -14.22 18.45 0.61
C GLN A 47 -13.42 17.28 1.21
N GLY A 48 -13.01 16.33 0.37
CA GLY A 48 -12.19 15.22 0.81
C GLY A 48 -10.79 15.65 1.26
N LEU A 49 -10.13 16.59 0.57
CA LEU A 49 -8.85 17.16 0.99
C LEU A 49 -8.95 17.82 2.37
N VAL A 50 -10.02 18.58 2.63
CA VAL A 50 -10.29 19.16 3.96
C VAL A 50 -10.48 18.07 5.01
N GLN A 51 -11.17 16.97 4.68
CA GLN A 51 -11.33 15.85 5.60
C GLN A 51 -10.00 15.14 5.89
N LEU A 52 -9.16 14.92 4.88
CA LEU A 52 -7.82 14.34 5.04
C LEU A 52 -6.90 15.24 5.88
N ASP A 53 -7.03 16.56 5.76
CA ASP A 53 -6.29 17.53 6.59
C ASP A 53 -6.72 17.44 8.06
N ARG A 54 -8.03 17.38 8.33
CA ARG A 54 -8.57 17.17 9.69
C ARG A 54 -8.13 15.85 10.30
N LEU A 55 -8.04 14.79 9.49
CA LEU A 55 -7.50 13.50 9.91
C LEU A 55 -5.99 13.54 10.14
N GLY A 56 -5.29 14.61 9.75
CA GLY A 56 -3.85 14.77 9.90
C GLY A 56 -3.03 13.92 8.91
N ILE A 57 -3.65 13.48 7.82
CA ILE A 57 -2.99 12.71 6.74
C ILE A 57 -2.20 13.66 5.83
N ILE A 58 -2.80 14.82 5.55
CA ILE A 58 -2.18 15.91 4.79
C ILE A 58 -2.21 17.20 5.61
N GLU A 59 -1.43 18.18 5.15
CA GLU A 59 -1.50 19.59 5.53
C GLU A 59 -1.99 20.33 4.28
N LEU A 60 -3.23 20.81 4.31
CA LEU A 60 -3.82 21.56 3.21
C LEU A 60 -3.27 22.99 3.17
N ARG A 61 -2.99 23.48 1.96
CA ARG A 61 -2.38 24.77 1.68
C ARG A 61 -3.23 25.56 0.68
N PRO A 62 -3.00 26.89 0.54
CA PRO A 62 -3.71 27.69 -0.43
C PRO A 62 -3.66 27.11 -1.84
N LEU A 63 -4.72 27.36 -2.62
CA LEU A 63 -4.89 26.84 -3.98
C LEU A 63 -4.99 25.31 -4.04
N ASN A 64 -5.59 24.68 -3.02
CA ASN A 64 -5.80 23.22 -2.92
C ASN A 64 -4.51 22.39 -3.03
N ARG A 65 -3.36 23.02 -2.79
CA ARG A 65 -2.07 22.34 -2.65
C ARG A 65 -2.02 21.66 -1.30
N TYR A 66 -1.21 20.62 -1.16
CA TYR A 66 -1.04 19.96 0.12
C TYR A 66 0.38 19.48 0.32
N ARG A 67 0.73 19.21 1.58
CA ARG A 67 1.93 18.47 1.98
C ARG A 67 1.50 17.20 2.68
N LEU A 68 2.09 16.06 2.33
CA LEU A 68 1.88 14.82 3.08
C LEU A 68 2.45 14.96 4.50
N ARG A 69 1.65 14.61 5.51
CA ARG A 69 2.12 14.52 6.91
C ARG A 69 2.65 13.14 7.26
N LEU A 70 2.43 12.17 6.38
CA LEU A 70 2.91 10.80 6.48
C LEU A 70 4.12 10.62 5.57
N ALA A 71 5.12 9.86 6.03
CA ALA A 71 6.17 9.37 5.15
C ALA A 71 5.58 8.46 4.07
N LYS A 72 6.12 8.47 2.85
CA LYS A 72 5.74 7.52 1.77
C LYS A 72 5.84 6.05 2.19
N THR A 73 6.74 5.77 3.13
CA THR A 73 7.00 4.43 3.69
C THR A 73 6.23 4.19 5.00
N PHE A 74 5.19 4.99 5.27
CA PHE A 74 4.31 4.74 6.41
C PHE A 74 3.75 3.32 6.33
N ARG A 75 3.43 2.76 7.50
CA ARG A 75 2.81 1.45 7.57
C ARG A 75 1.41 1.57 8.13
N TRP A 76 0.51 0.83 7.51
CA TRP A 76 -0.72 0.43 8.14
C TRP A 76 -0.39 -0.43 9.36
N ARG A 77 -1.22 -0.33 10.39
CA ARG A 77 -1.09 -1.16 11.59
C ARG A 77 -1.24 -2.63 11.18
N PRO A 78 -0.36 -3.53 11.66
CA PRO A 78 -0.58 -4.95 11.50
C PRO A 78 -1.96 -5.34 12.04
N ASN A 79 -2.79 -5.97 11.20
CA ASN A 79 -4.18 -6.34 11.50
C ASN A 79 -5.12 -5.16 11.83
N GLY A 80 -4.76 -3.93 11.47
CA GLY A 80 -5.63 -2.77 11.56
C GLY A 80 -6.75 -2.78 10.49
N PRO A 81 -7.79 -1.92 10.64
CA PRO A 81 -8.94 -1.84 9.73
C PRO A 81 -8.59 -1.80 8.25
N ALA A 82 -7.51 -1.12 7.89
CA ALA A 82 -7.09 -1.03 6.51
C ALA A 82 -6.34 -2.23 5.97
N MET A 83 -5.56 -2.90 6.82
CA MET A 83 -5.01 -4.20 6.45
C MET A 83 -6.13 -5.26 6.34
N GLN A 84 -7.23 -5.11 7.08
CA GLN A 84 -8.42 -5.95 6.92
C GLN A 84 -9.11 -5.65 5.60
N TYR A 85 -9.45 -4.39 5.33
CA TYR A 85 -10.02 -3.95 4.05
C TYR A 85 -9.16 -4.41 2.85
N PHE A 86 -7.84 -4.24 2.92
CA PHE A 86 -6.94 -4.70 1.85
C PHE A 86 -7.02 -6.21 1.64
N ARG A 87 -7.07 -7.02 2.72
CA ARG A 87 -7.19 -8.48 2.62
C ARG A 87 -8.53 -8.91 2.03
N ASP A 88 -9.60 -8.27 2.47
CA ASP A 88 -10.97 -8.71 2.18
C ASP A 88 -11.43 -8.25 0.80
N GLU A 89 -11.07 -7.02 0.41
CA GLU A 89 -11.61 -6.37 -0.79
C GLU A 89 -10.59 -6.20 -1.93
N VAL A 90 -9.29 -6.11 -1.63
CA VAL A 90 -8.27 -5.72 -2.64
C VAL A 90 -7.35 -6.87 -3.02
N LEU A 91 -7.04 -7.77 -2.09
CA LEU A 91 -6.03 -8.81 -2.28
C LEU A 91 -6.39 -9.75 -3.43
N MET A 92 -7.65 -10.20 -3.47
CA MET A 92 -8.13 -11.11 -4.51
C MET A 92 -8.15 -10.44 -5.88
N ASP A 93 -8.57 -9.17 -5.97
CA ASP A 93 -8.56 -8.39 -7.20
C ASP A 93 -7.12 -8.20 -7.71
N TYR A 94 -6.20 -7.76 -6.85
CA TYR A 94 -4.79 -7.55 -7.21
C TYR A 94 -4.10 -8.83 -7.73
N PHE A 95 -4.28 -9.97 -7.03
CA PHE A 95 -3.70 -11.24 -7.44
C PHE A 95 -4.47 -11.95 -8.57
N SER A 96 -5.61 -11.41 -9.02
CA SER A 96 -6.28 -11.88 -10.24
C SER A 96 -5.62 -11.37 -11.52
N GLY A 97 -4.75 -10.36 -11.43
CA GLY A 97 -3.92 -9.90 -12.54
C GLY A 97 -2.97 -10.98 -13.04
N HIS A 98 -2.61 -10.91 -14.33
CA HIS A 98 -1.74 -11.90 -14.98
C HIS A 98 -0.24 -11.67 -14.67
N PHE A 99 0.13 -10.45 -14.24
CA PHE A 99 1.52 -10.03 -13.98
C PHE A 99 2.47 -10.28 -15.17
N ASP A 100 1.95 -10.14 -16.39
CA ASP A 100 2.67 -10.32 -17.66
C ASP A 100 2.87 -8.99 -18.42
N GLY A 101 2.51 -7.86 -17.81
CA GLY A 101 2.79 -6.53 -18.33
C GLY A 101 4.27 -6.12 -18.20
N ASP A 102 4.63 -5.05 -18.89
CA ASP A 102 5.97 -4.45 -18.78
C ASP A 102 6.27 -4.06 -17.32
N ALA A 103 7.39 -4.58 -16.79
CA ALA A 103 7.82 -4.39 -15.41
C ALA A 103 6.86 -4.95 -14.34
N GLU A 104 5.95 -5.85 -14.71
CA GLU A 104 5.16 -6.65 -13.77
C GLU A 104 5.83 -7.99 -13.50
N THR A 105 5.68 -8.52 -12.29
CA THR A 105 6.22 -9.84 -11.93
C THR A 105 5.47 -10.39 -10.72
N LEU A 106 5.09 -11.66 -10.79
CA LEU A 106 4.62 -12.43 -9.64
C LEU A 106 5.51 -13.66 -9.44
N THR A 107 6.20 -13.71 -8.30
CA THR A 107 7.12 -14.80 -7.96
C THR A 107 6.75 -15.43 -6.63
N LEU A 108 6.70 -16.77 -6.60
CA LEU A 108 6.52 -17.56 -5.40
C LEU A 108 7.76 -18.43 -5.18
N VAL A 109 8.43 -18.26 -4.03
CA VAL A 109 9.61 -19.05 -3.66
C VAL A 109 9.36 -19.76 -2.34
N HIS A 110 9.63 -21.06 -2.31
CA HIS A 110 9.51 -21.91 -1.12
C HIS A 110 10.90 -22.39 -0.67
N GLY A 111 11.15 -22.35 0.63
CA GLY A 111 12.41 -22.81 1.21
C GLY A 111 12.45 -22.68 2.73
N GLN A 112 13.52 -23.20 3.32
CA GLN A 112 13.81 -23.07 4.74
C GLN A 112 15.11 -22.32 4.93
N ILE A 113 15.11 -21.35 5.84
CA ILE A 113 16.29 -20.55 6.19
C ILE A 113 16.34 -20.37 7.70
N GLY A 114 17.55 -20.19 8.24
CA GLY A 114 17.74 -19.89 9.66
C GLY A 114 17.13 -18.54 10.04
N ARG A 115 16.74 -18.36 11.31
CA ARG A 115 16.09 -17.14 11.82
C ARG A 115 16.87 -15.85 11.52
N GLY A 116 18.20 -15.87 11.64
CA GLY A 116 19.04 -14.72 11.32
C GLY A 116 19.00 -14.34 9.83
N GLN A 117 18.98 -15.33 8.94
CA GLN A 117 18.83 -15.10 7.50
C GLN A 117 17.43 -14.55 7.18
N ALA A 118 16.38 -15.05 7.86
CA ALA A 118 15.03 -14.53 7.72
C ALA A 118 14.93 -13.06 8.16
N GLN A 119 15.58 -12.65 9.25
CA GLN A 119 15.62 -11.24 9.67
C GLN A 119 16.31 -10.36 8.63
N LEU A 120 17.49 -10.78 8.16
CA LEU A 120 18.24 -10.04 7.13
C LEU A 120 17.46 -9.90 5.83
N LEU A 121 16.76 -10.96 5.39
CA LEU A 121 15.94 -10.90 4.19
C LEU A 121 14.73 -9.97 4.37
N ASN A 122 14.12 -9.97 5.57
CA ASN A 122 13.03 -9.06 5.88
C ASN A 122 13.51 -7.60 5.78
N GLU A 123 14.66 -7.26 6.37
CA GLU A 123 15.25 -5.93 6.27
C GLU A 123 15.47 -5.49 4.81
N ARG A 124 15.93 -6.40 3.94
CA ARG A 124 16.06 -6.14 2.50
C ARG A 124 14.73 -5.89 1.80
N LEU A 125 13.67 -6.62 2.17
CA LEU A 125 12.32 -6.34 1.65
C LEU A 125 11.86 -4.93 2.05
N LEU A 126 12.16 -4.49 3.27
CA LEU A 126 11.80 -3.15 3.72
C LEU A 126 12.62 -2.08 2.98
N LYS A 127 13.91 -2.33 2.75
CA LYS A 127 14.76 -1.45 1.93
C LYS A 127 14.24 -1.31 0.51
N LEU A 128 13.77 -2.41 -0.10
CA LEU A 128 13.18 -2.37 -1.44
C LEU A 128 11.92 -1.47 -1.50
N ALA A 129 11.08 -1.49 -0.47
CA ALA A 129 9.95 -0.57 -0.38
C ALA A 129 10.39 0.89 -0.24
N GLU A 130 11.48 1.17 0.49
CA GLU A 130 12.06 2.51 0.57
C GLU A 130 12.64 2.96 -0.77
N ASP A 131 13.32 2.07 -1.49
CA ASP A 131 13.91 2.37 -2.81
C ASP A 131 12.82 2.72 -3.82
N PHE A 132 11.71 1.96 -3.84
CA PHE A 132 10.54 2.30 -4.66
C PHE A 132 9.98 3.68 -4.31
N ALA A 133 9.85 4.01 -3.01
CA ALA A 133 9.37 5.32 -2.59
C ALA A 133 10.30 6.46 -3.04
N GLN A 134 11.62 6.25 -3.02
CA GLN A 134 12.60 7.21 -3.51
C GLN A 134 12.54 7.39 -5.03
N GLN A 135 12.45 6.28 -5.79
CA GLN A 135 12.31 6.29 -7.24
C GLN A 135 11.04 7.03 -7.68
N HIS A 136 9.91 6.75 -7.04
CA HIS A 136 8.66 7.48 -7.29
C HIS A 136 8.82 9.00 -7.10
N LEU A 137 9.55 9.43 -6.06
CA LEU A 137 9.81 10.85 -5.83
C LEU A 137 10.77 11.45 -6.87
N ALA A 138 11.79 10.71 -7.29
CA ALA A 138 12.72 11.13 -8.34
C ALA A 138 11.99 11.36 -9.67
N ASP A 139 11.05 10.47 -10.00
CA ASP A 139 10.29 10.51 -11.25
C ASP A 139 9.09 11.47 -11.19
N GLN A 140 8.84 12.16 -10.06
CA GLN A 140 7.68 13.03 -9.90
C GLN A 140 7.60 14.11 -11.01
N ARG A 141 8.75 14.61 -11.44
CA ARG A 141 8.88 15.67 -12.47
C ARG A 141 8.76 15.17 -13.91
N LEU A 142 8.75 13.86 -14.13
CA LEU A 142 8.60 13.32 -15.48
C LEU A 142 7.20 13.64 -16.03
N PRO A 143 7.06 13.82 -17.36
CA PRO A 143 5.76 13.90 -18.02
C PRO A 143 4.87 12.71 -17.68
N ALA A 144 3.55 12.91 -17.65
CA ALA A 144 2.59 11.84 -17.30
C ALA A 144 2.72 10.61 -18.22
N GLU A 145 3.01 10.84 -19.50
CA GLU A 145 3.19 9.80 -20.53
C GLU A 145 4.38 8.87 -20.26
N GLN A 146 5.36 9.32 -19.48
CA GLN A 146 6.54 8.55 -19.11
C GLN A 146 6.40 7.85 -17.76
N LYS A 147 5.21 7.89 -17.15
CA LYS A 147 4.93 7.30 -15.84
C LYS A 147 3.84 6.25 -15.95
N ARG A 148 4.02 5.17 -15.20
CA ARG A 148 3.01 4.15 -14.98
C ARG A 148 2.74 4.02 -13.48
N ALA A 149 1.51 3.65 -13.14
CA ALA A 149 1.14 3.37 -11.77
C ALA A 149 1.57 1.94 -11.43
N PHE A 150 2.45 1.80 -10.44
CA PHE A 150 2.85 0.51 -9.90
C PHE A 150 2.44 0.42 -8.44
N THR A 151 1.94 -0.75 -8.04
CA THR A 151 1.70 -1.09 -6.64
C THR A 151 2.59 -2.27 -6.28
N LEU A 152 3.41 -2.11 -5.25
CA LEU A 152 4.33 -3.14 -4.78
C LEU A 152 3.77 -3.80 -3.50
N VAL A 153 3.47 -5.09 -3.58
CA VAL A 153 3.06 -5.91 -2.42
C VAL A 153 4.21 -6.85 -2.05
N LEU A 154 4.81 -6.64 -0.88
CA LEU A 154 5.91 -7.47 -0.37
C LEU A 154 5.42 -8.27 0.84
N ALA A 155 5.68 -9.58 0.86
CA ALA A 155 5.33 -10.44 1.98
C ALA A 155 6.35 -11.56 2.15
N MET A 156 6.68 -11.83 3.41
CA MET A 156 7.42 -13.03 3.82
C MET A 156 6.83 -13.52 5.13
N ARG A 157 6.54 -14.83 5.22
CA ARG A 157 6.03 -15.44 6.44
C ARG A 157 6.48 -16.89 6.54
N SER A 158 6.72 -17.33 7.78
CA SER A 158 6.71 -18.77 8.08
C SER A 158 5.26 -19.23 8.03
N TRP A 159 4.96 -20.21 7.17
CA TRP A 159 3.58 -20.62 6.92
C TRP A 159 3.49 -22.03 6.36
N LEU A 160 2.54 -22.79 6.92
CA LEU A 160 2.05 -24.05 6.35
C LEU A 160 0.75 -23.79 5.61
N PHE A 161 0.72 -24.13 4.31
CA PHE A 161 -0.49 -24.04 3.51
C PHE A 161 -1.61 -24.90 4.13
N ALA A 162 -2.78 -24.31 4.31
CA ALA A 162 -3.88 -24.95 5.03
C ALA A 162 -4.30 -26.28 4.38
N ALA A 163 -4.29 -26.35 3.05
CA ALA A 163 -4.64 -27.55 2.28
C ALA A 163 -3.62 -28.69 2.40
N PHE A 164 -2.48 -28.48 3.07
CA PHE A 164 -1.46 -29.52 3.30
C PHE A 164 -1.41 -29.98 4.76
N ARG A 165 -2.31 -29.47 5.62
CA ARG A 165 -2.28 -29.78 7.06
C ARG A 165 -2.69 -31.21 7.36
N ASP A 166 -3.68 -31.72 6.64
CA ASP A 166 -4.16 -33.10 6.70
C ASP A 166 -3.12 -34.11 6.21
N LEU A 167 -2.16 -33.67 5.38
CA LEU A 167 -1.04 -34.49 4.90
C LEU A 167 0.13 -34.56 5.91
N LYS A 168 0.06 -33.83 7.03
CA LYS A 168 1.12 -33.78 8.03
C LYS A 168 1.12 -35.07 8.87
N ARG A 169 2.28 -35.70 9.04
CA ARG A 169 2.44 -36.83 9.97
C ARG A 169 2.29 -36.38 11.42
N ASP A 170 1.61 -37.20 12.23
CA ASP A 170 1.53 -37.01 13.68
C ASP A 170 2.94 -36.95 14.30
N GLY A 171 3.16 -36.01 15.22
CA GLY A 171 4.44 -35.84 15.91
C GLY A 171 5.55 -35.15 15.10
N SER A 172 5.32 -34.76 13.84
CA SER A 172 6.28 -33.91 13.13
C SER A 172 6.29 -32.49 13.75
N GLY A 173 7.46 -32.07 14.26
CA GLY A 173 7.66 -30.77 14.91
C GLY A 173 7.25 -29.57 14.04
N SER A 174 7.24 -28.37 14.61
CA SER A 174 6.89 -27.16 13.84
C SER A 174 8.05 -26.75 12.93
N ALA A 175 8.00 -27.18 11.68
CA ALA A 175 8.86 -26.66 10.61
C ALA A 175 8.39 -25.28 10.09
N PHE A 176 7.26 -24.77 10.63
CA PHE A 176 6.56 -23.55 10.22
C PHE A 176 6.13 -22.74 11.44
#